data_AF-A0A328BTM0-F1
#
_entry.id   AF-A0A328BTM0-F1
#
_cell.length_a   1.000
_cell.length_b   1.000
_cell.length_c   1.000
_cell.angle_alpha   90.00
_cell.angle_beta   90.00
_cell.angle_gamma   90.00
#
_symmetry.space_group_name_H-M   'P 1'
#
loop_
_entity.id
_entity.type
_entity.pdbx_description
1 polymer ?
#
loop_
_entity_poly.entity_id
_entity_poly.type
_entity_poly.pdbx_seq_one_letter_code
_entity_poly.pdbx_strand_id
1 'polypeptide(L)'
;MGPSAAERLQELIKIVGAKSVSAFAASIGVRSTVLANMLGGRMSKPSFDTLEKIKAQYPQVNLEWLVMGTGQPLRGALYPVSESSVAGVSEPDIKPLGKPQREDPGLQAALAECQRELAIWKEKAETYKQLADDRQTIIELMKKAR
;
A
#
# COMPACT_ATOMS: atom_id res chain seq x y z
N MET A 1 7.51 -1.31 29.99
CA MET A 1 6.96 -1.18 28.62
C MET A 1 8.10 -1.43 27.64
N GLY A 2 7.90 -2.26 26.61
CA GLY A 2 8.91 -2.46 25.56
C GLY A 2 9.05 -1.21 24.68
N PRO A 3 10.08 -1.14 23.82
CA PRO A 3 10.28 -0.01 22.94
C PRO A 3 9.06 0.18 22.02
N SER A 4 8.70 1.42 21.77
CA SER A 4 7.67 1.82 20.82
C SER A 4 8.12 1.57 19.37
N ALA A 5 7.18 1.61 18.44
CA ALA A 5 7.49 1.53 17.01
C ALA A 5 8.40 2.68 16.53
N ALA A 6 8.28 3.87 17.14
CA ALA A 6 9.16 5.01 16.85
C ALA A 6 10.60 4.75 17.31
N GLU A 7 10.79 4.22 18.51
CA GLU A 7 12.13 3.87 19.02
C GLU A 7 12.78 2.78 18.18
N ARG A 8 12.03 1.75 17.78
CA ARG A 8 12.53 0.71 16.86
C ARG A 8 12.85 1.27 15.48
N LEU A 9 12.08 2.24 14.98
CA LEU A 9 12.40 2.91 13.73
C LEU A 9 13.71 3.72 13.85
N GLN A 10 13.95 4.40 14.96
CA GLN A 10 15.23 5.06 15.22
C GLN A 10 16.39 4.06 15.31
N GLU A 11 16.15 2.92 15.96
CA GLU A 11 17.13 1.84 16.04
C GLU A 11 17.44 1.26 14.66
N LEU A 12 16.42 1.05 13.83
CA LEU A 12 16.59 0.61 12.45
C LEU A 12 17.47 1.57 11.64
N ILE A 13 17.24 2.88 11.76
CA ILE A 13 18.04 3.93 11.08
C ILE A 13 19.53 3.80 11.45
N LYS A 14 19.83 3.49 12.73
CA LYS A 14 21.20 3.26 13.21
C LYS A 14 21.77 1.95 12.64
N ILE A 15 20.99 0.87 12.68
CA ILE A 15 21.41 -0.46 12.19
C ILE A 15 21.77 -0.42 10.71
N VAL A 16 20.99 0.29 9.88
CA VAL A 16 21.28 0.43 8.44
C VAL A 16 22.37 1.45 8.13
N GLY A 17 22.91 2.13 9.15
CA GLY A 17 24.04 3.07 9.01
C GLY A 17 23.67 4.40 8.34
N ALA A 18 22.41 4.84 8.41
CA ALA A 18 22.02 6.11 7.84
C ALA A 18 22.52 7.29 8.69
N LYS A 19 23.13 8.30 8.03
CA LYS A 19 23.75 9.46 8.69
C LYS A 19 22.75 10.36 9.44
N SER A 20 21.50 10.38 9.01
CA SER A 20 20.42 11.15 9.62
C SER A 20 19.05 10.59 9.24
N VAL A 21 18.01 10.98 9.98
CA VAL A 21 16.61 10.65 9.68
C VAL A 21 16.22 11.14 8.27
N SER A 22 16.70 12.31 7.86
CA SER A 22 16.45 12.84 6.51
C SER A 22 17.14 12.02 5.44
N ALA A 23 18.37 11.56 5.68
CA ALA A 23 19.09 10.69 4.76
C ALA A 23 18.40 9.33 4.59
N PHE A 24 17.86 8.76 5.68
CA PHE A 24 17.05 7.55 5.60
C PHE A 24 15.73 7.79 4.86
N ALA A 25 15.03 8.90 5.13
CA ALA A 25 13.80 9.24 4.41
C ALA A 25 14.05 9.33 2.89
N ALA A 26 15.16 9.97 2.50
CA ALA A 26 15.59 10.04 1.11
C ALA A 26 15.91 8.67 0.51
N SER A 27 16.57 7.77 1.25
CA SER A 27 16.94 6.43 0.74
C SER A 27 15.72 5.54 0.46
N ILE A 28 14.64 5.68 1.23
CA ILE A 28 13.39 4.94 1.03
C ILE A 28 12.38 5.70 0.14
N GLY A 29 12.72 6.89 -0.37
CA GLY A 29 11.81 7.68 -1.21
C GLY A 29 10.58 8.24 -0.45
N VAL A 30 10.74 8.58 0.83
CA VAL A 30 9.71 9.18 1.68
C VAL A 30 10.13 10.59 2.08
N ARG A 31 9.16 11.51 2.23
CA ARG A 31 9.43 12.88 2.70
C ARG A 31 9.89 12.87 4.16
N SER A 32 10.94 13.63 4.50
CA SER A 32 11.48 13.72 5.87
C SER A 32 10.44 14.16 6.90
N THR A 33 9.43 14.94 6.51
CA THR A 33 8.32 15.35 7.38
C THR A 33 7.44 14.17 7.82
N VAL A 34 7.19 13.21 6.92
CA VAL A 34 6.42 11.99 7.22
C VAL A 34 7.15 11.17 8.27
N LEU A 35 8.46 11.00 8.10
CA LEU A 35 9.28 10.24 9.03
C LEU A 35 9.45 10.97 10.38
N ALA A 36 9.61 12.29 10.37
CA ALA A 36 9.67 13.10 11.60
C ALA A 36 8.36 13.03 12.40
N ASN A 37 7.20 13.02 11.74
CA ASN A 37 5.91 12.84 12.40
C ASN A 37 5.78 11.47 13.08
N MET A 38 6.31 10.41 12.46
CA MET A 38 6.35 9.06 13.05
C MET A 38 7.23 9.01 14.31
N LEU A 39 8.33 9.78 14.33
CA LEU A 39 9.23 9.87 15.47
C LEU A 39 8.76 10.84 16.57
N GLY A 40 7.85 11.77 16.24
CA GLY A 40 7.42 12.87 17.11
C GLY A 40 6.27 12.59 18.08
N GLY A 41 5.75 11.36 18.18
CA GLY A 41 5.02 10.91 19.37
C GLY A 41 3.48 11.06 19.42
N ARG A 42 2.77 11.33 18.31
CA ARG A 42 1.29 11.22 18.29
C ARG A 42 0.73 10.12 17.40
N MET A 43 1.44 9.72 16.35
CA MET A 43 1.02 8.64 15.45
C MET A 43 2.28 7.90 14.99
N SER A 44 2.79 7.05 15.89
CA SER A 44 4.10 6.41 15.78
C SER A 44 4.13 5.17 14.89
N LYS A 45 2.98 4.79 14.31
CA LYS A 45 2.88 3.65 13.41
C LYS A 45 3.24 4.08 11.99
N PRO A 46 4.23 3.43 11.36
CA PRO A 46 4.49 3.65 9.94
C PRO A 46 3.26 3.27 9.11
N SER A 47 2.96 4.05 8.07
CA SER A 47 1.93 3.70 7.10
C SER A 47 2.37 2.47 6.31
N PHE A 48 1.41 1.78 5.69
CA PHE A 48 1.70 0.64 4.82
C PHE A 48 2.68 1.00 3.69
N ASP A 49 2.48 2.14 3.03
CA ASP A 49 3.39 2.67 1.99
C ASP A 49 4.83 2.83 2.51
N THR A 50 5.01 3.34 3.73
CA THR A 50 6.34 3.46 4.33
C THR A 50 6.96 2.09 4.62
N LEU A 51 6.17 1.13 5.11
CA LEU A 51 6.66 -0.23 5.37
C LEU A 51 7.09 -0.94 4.08
N GLU A 52 6.31 -0.81 3.01
CA GLU A 52 6.63 -1.35 1.69
C GLU A 52 7.94 -0.77 1.16
N LYS A 53 8.10 0.55 1.22
CA LYS A 53 9.34 1.24 0.81
C LYS A 53 10.56 0.83 1.63
N ILE A 54 10.40 0.68 2.95
CA ILE A 54 11.47 0.16 3.81
C ILE A 54 11.84 -1.26 3.38
N LYS A 55 10.86 -2.12 3.11
CA LYS A 55 11.12 -3.51 2.71
C LYS A 55 11.76 -3.61 1.33
N ALA A 56 11.35 -2.76 0.40
CA ALA A 56 11.94 -2.69 -0.94
C ALA A 56 13.40 -2.24 -0.89
N GLN A 57 13.71 -1.22 -0.08
CA GLN A 57 15.07 -0.68 0.03
C GLN A 57 15.99 -1.54 0.92
N TYR A 58 15.45 -2.15 1.97
CA TYR A 58 16.18 -2.96 2.92
C TYR A 58 15.52 -4.35 3.09
N PRO A 59 15.69 -5.27 2.12
CA PRO A 59 15.05 -6.59 2.13
C PRO A 59 15.38 -7.43 3.37
N GLN A 60 16.53 -7.19 4.00
CA GLN A 60 16.96 -7.83 5.24
C GLN A 60 16.14 -7.40 6.47
N VAL A 61 15.37 -6.33 6.40
CA VAL A 61 14.62 -5.81 7.56
C VAL A 61 13.44 -6.72 7.89
N ASN A 62 13.27 -6.98 9.19
CA ASN A 62 12.11 -7.66 9.73
C ASN A 62 11.00 -6.65 10.09
N LEU A 63 9.95 -6.59 9.25
CA LEU A 63 8.81 -5.70 9.49
C LEU A 63 7.99 -6.10 10.72
N GLU A 64 8.00 -7.38 11.08
CA GLU A 64 7.29 -7.88 12.27
C GLU A 64 7.92 -7.28 13.53
N TRP A 65 9.26 -7.31 13.62
CA TRP A 65 9.99 -6.63 14.68
C TRP A 65 9.69 -5.13 14.69
N LEU A 66 9.69 -4.47 13.53
CA LEU A 66 9.45 -3.04 13.45
C LEU A 66 8.05 -2.64 13.97
N VAL A 67 7.00 -3.39 13.60
CA VAL A 67 5.60 -3.06 13.92
C VAL A 67 5.18 -3.63 15.28
N MET A 68 5.48 -4.89 15.54
CA MET A 68 5.00 -5.66 16.70
C MET A 68 6.04 -5.74 17.82
N GLY A 69 7.32 -5.49 17.53
CA GLY A 69 8.41 -5.62 18.50
C GLY A 69 8.88 -7.06 18.72
N THR A 70 8.46 -7.99 17.86
CA THR A 70 8.76 -9.43 17.97
C THR A 70 9.89 -9.85 17.02
N GLY A 71 10.81 -10.70 17.51
CA GLY A 71 11.93 -11.21 16.72
C GLY A 71 13.12 -10.24 16.64
N GLN A 72 14.03 -10.51 15.69
CA GLN A 72 15.24 -9.71 15.49
C GLN A 72 15.03 -8.60 14.44
N PRO A 73 15.77 -7.47 14.51
CA PRO A 73 15.60 -6.34 13.58
C PRO A 73 15.95 -6.67 12.13
N LEU A 74 16.99 -7.48 11.94
CA LEU A 74 17.43 -7.96 10.64
C LEU A 74 17.27 -9.48 10.57
N ARG A 75 16.83 -9.96 9.42
CA ARG A 75 16.93 -11.37 9.05
C ARG A 75 18.37 -11.61 8.61
N GLY A 76 19.12 -12.36 9.42
CA GLY A 76 20.54 -12.64 9.16
C GLY A 76 20.74 -13.38 7.83
N ALA A 77 21.76 -12.98 7.08
CA ALA A 77 22.18 -13.60 5.82
C ALA A 77 22.83 -15.01 5.99
N LEU A 78 22.59 -15.70 7.11
CA LEU A 78 23.10 -17.05 7.39
C LEU A 78 22.05 -18.03 7.90
N TYR A 79 20.78 -17.65 7.83
CA TYR A 79 19.73 -18.65 7.82
C TYR A 79 19.49 -18.94 6.34
N PRO A 80 19.79 -20.15 5.81
CA PRO A 80 18.98 -20.61 4.69
C PRO A 80 17.56 -20.36 5.15
N VAL A 81 16.69 -19.85 4.27
CA VAL A 81 15.26 -19.84 4.52
C VAL A 81 14.95 -21.19 5.14
N SER A 82 14.72 -21.23 6.45
CA SER A 82 14.15 -22.39 7.08
C SER A 82 12.74 -22.32 6.55
N GLU A 83 12.56 -22.91 5.37
CA GLU A 83 11.53 -23.87 5.12
C GLU A 83 11.47 -24.78 6.35
N SER A 84 10.90 -24.26 7.44
CA SER A 84 10.30 -25.10 8.45
C SER A 84 9.05 -25.65 7.76
N SER A 85 9.29 -26.78 7.07
CA SER A 85 8.34 -27.73 6.52
C SER A 85 7.38 -27.24 5.42
N VAL A 86 7.84 -27.34 4.17
CA VAL A 86 7.02 -27.86 3.07
C VAL A 86 7.72 -29.04 2.37
N ALA A 87 8.33 -29.93 3.16
CA ALA A 87 8.76 -31.24 2.70
C ALA A 87 8.08 -32.29 3.57
N GLY A 88 6.82 -32.58 3.26
CA GLY A 88 5.99 -33.50 4.04
C GLY A 88 4.49 -33.18 4.06
N VAL A 89 4.03 -32.15 3.34
CA VAL A 89 2.61 -32.09 2.96
C VAL A 89 2.53 -32.79 1.61
N SER A 90 2.35 -34.12 1.63
CA SER A 90 1.57 -34.76 0.57
C SER A 90 0.37 -33.85 0.37
N GLU A 91 0.28 -33.26 -0.82
CA GLU A 91 -0.73 -32.31 -1.26
C GLU A 91 -1.93 -32.43 -0.33
N PRO A 92 -2.20 -31.42 0.54
CA PRO A 92 -3.39 -31.53 1.35
C PRO A 92 -4.50 -31.80 0.34
N ASP A 93 -5.36 -32.77 0.61
CA ASP A 93 -6.57 -32.98 -0.19
C ASP A 93 -7.36 -31.68 -0.05
N ILE A 94 -6.98 -30.67 -0.85
CA ILE A 94 -7.67 -29.41 -0.99
C ILE A 94 -8.89 -29.83 -1.77
N LYS A 95 -9.87 -30.34 -1.02
CA LYS A 95 -11.24 -30.33 -1.49
C LYS A 95 -11.47 -28.89 -1.89
N PRO A 96 -11.70 -28.61 -3.19
CA PRO A 96 -11.93 -27.26 -3.64
C PRO A 96 -12.97 -26.68 -2.71
N LEU A 97 -12.57 -25.67 -1.93
CA LEU A 97 -13.48 -25.00 -1.02
C LEU A 97 -14.59 -24.52 -1.94
N GLY A 98 -15.77 -25.13 -1.79
CA GLY A 98 -16.91 -24.88 -2.66
C GLY A 98 -17.08 -23.37 -2.80
N LYS A 99 -17.56 -22.95 -3.99
CA LYS A 99 -17.83 -21.55 -4.35
C LYS A 99 -18.16 -20.73 -3.10
N PRO A 100 -17.50 -19.59 -2.83
CA PRO A 100 -17.65 -18.87 -1.57
C PRO A 100 -19.14 -18.61 -1.28
N GLN A 101 -19.70 -19.37 -0.34
CA GLN A 101 -21.15 -19.45 -0.10
C GLN A 101 -21.59 -18.53 1.05
N ARG A 102 -20.89 -17.44 1.29
CA ARG A 102 -21.43 -16.34 2.11
C ARG A 102 -21.39 -15.07 1.31
N GLU A 103 -22.50 -14.87 0.62
CA GLU A 103 -22.98 -13.56 0.23
C GLU A 103 -23.11 -12.72 1.51
N ASP A 104 -22.05 -12.01 1.89
CA ASP A 104 -22.12 -11.03 2.97
C ASP A 104 -23.02 -9.88 2.48
N PRO A 105 -24.20 -9.66 3.08
CA PRO A 105 -25.14 -8.63 2.62
C PRO A 105 -24.53 -7.22 2.64
N GLY A 106 -23.55 -6.98 3.53
CA GLY A 106 -22.82 -5.71 3.59
C GLY A 106 -21.90 -5.50 2.37
N LEU A 107 -21.28 -6.57 1.86
CA LEU A 107 -20.43 -6.50 0.68
C LEU A 107 -21.24 -6.25 -0.59
N GLN A 108 -22.44 -6.85 -0.70
CA GLN A 108 -23.35 -6.62 -1.81
C GLN A 108 -23.92 -5.19 -1.81
N ALA A 109 -24.23 -4.65 -0.63
CA ALA A 109 -24.69 -3.27 -0.50
C ALA A 109 -23.60 -2.26 -0.92
N ALA A 110 -22.36 -2.47 -0.47
CA ALA A 110 -21.22 -1.64 -0.87
C ALA A 110 -20.92 -1.74 -2.37
N LEU A 111 -21.01 -2.93 -2.95
CA LEU A 111 -20.84 -3.15 -4.40
C LEU A 111 -21.93 -2.41 -5.20
N ALA A 112 -23.18 -2.47 -4.75
CA ALA A 112 -24.29 -1.77 -5.38
C ALA A 112 -24.11 -0.24 -5.32
N GLU A 113 -23.58 0.28 -4.21
CA GLU A 113 -23.28 1.71 -4.07
C GLU A 113 -22.19 2.15 -5.06
N CYS A 114 -21.06 1.43 -5.12
CA CYS A 114 -20.01 1.67 -6.10
C CYS A 114 -20.51 1.59 -7.55
N GLN A 115 -21.41 0.65 -7.85
CA GLN A 115 -22.00 0.53 -9.19
C GLN A 115 -22.88 1.73 -9.56
N ARG A 116 -23.65 2.29 -8.61
CA ARG A 116 -24.45 3.49 -8.83
C ARG A 116 -23.58 4.71 -9.09
N GLU A 117 -22.54 4.90 -8.29
CA GLU A 117 -21.59 6.00 -8.53
C GLU A 117 -20.95 5.88 -9.91
N LEU A 118 -20.51 4.68 -10.28
CA LEU A 118 -19.92 4.42 -11.60
C LEU A 118 -20.89 4.70 -12.74
N ALA A 119 -22.20 4.42 -12.57
CA ALA A 119 -23.21 4.77 -13.57
C ALA A 119 -23.35 6.30 -13.73
N ILE A 120 -23.39 7.04 -12.63
CA ILE A 120 -23.45 8.52 -12.64
C ILE A 120 -22.21 9.11 -13.33
N TRP A 121 -21.02 8.58 -13.03
CA TRP A 121 -19.79 9.05 -13.65
C TRP A 121 -19.71 8.75 -15.14
N LYS A 122 -20.24 7.60 -15.58
CA LYS A 122 -20.36 7.26 -17.00
C LYS A 122 -21.30 8.21 -17.74
N GLU A 123 -22.47 8.51 -17.15
CA GLU A 123 -23.41 9.46 -17.73
C GLU A 123 -22.81 10.86 -17.85
N LYS A 124 -22.15 11.35 -16.79
CA LYS A 124 -21.43 12.64 -16.82
C LYS A 124 -20.34 12.66 -17.91
N ALA A 125 -19.60 11.57 -18.06
CA ALA A 125 -18.57 11.45 -19.10
C ALA A 125 -19.17 11.56 -20.51
N GLU A 126 -20.31 10.92 -20.76
CA GLU A 126 -21.01 11.02 -22.05
C GLU A 126 -21.51 12.44 -22.31
N THR A 127 -22.07 13.11 -21.30
CA THR A 127 -22.49 14.52 -21.42
C THR A 127 -21.34 15.45 -21.77
N TYR A 128 -20.17 15.26 -21.14
CA TYR A 128 -18.99 16.07 -21.48
C TYR A 128 -18.46 15.80 -22.87
N LYS A 129 -18.54 14.54 -23.32
CA LYS A 129 -18.17 14.16 -24.68
C LYS A 129 -19.11 14.82 -25.71
N GLN A 130 -20.42 14.77 -25.48
CA GLN A 130 -21.40 15.44 -26.34
C GLN A 130 -21.14 16.95 -26.42
N LEU A 131 -20.87 17.59 -25.27
CA LEU A 131 -20.57 19.03 -25.25
C LEU A 131 -19.29 19.38 -26.04
N ALA A 132 -18.29 18.50 -26.00
CA ALA A 132 -17.07 18.67 -26.80
C ALA A 132 -17.35 18.56 -28.30
N ASP A 133 -18.16 17.58 -28.71
CA ASP A 133 -18.55 17.36 -30.11
C ASP A 133 -19.43 18.51 -30.64
N ASP A 134 -20.37 19.01 -29.82
CA ASP A 134 -21.20 20.17 -30.14
C ASP A 134 -20.35 21.42 -30.34
N ARG A 135 -19.40 21.66 -29.42
CA ARG A 135 -18.44 22.78 -29.53
C ARG A 135 -17.61 22.66 -30.82
N GLN A 136 -17.16 21.47 -31.17
CA GLN A 136 -16.40 21.22 -32.39
C GLN A 136 -17.24 21.49 -33.65
N THR A 137 -18.50 21.09 -33.63
CA THR A 137 -19.46 21.34 -34.73
C THR A 137 -19.69 22.83 -34.94
N ILE A 138 -19.87 23.60 -33.87
CA ILE A 138 -20.01 25.07 -33.94
C ILE A 138 -18.76 25.69 -34.58
N ILE A 139 -17.55 25.26 -34.17
CA ILE A 139 -16.30 25.75 -34.75
C ILE A 139 -16.24 25.47 -36.26
N GLU A 140 -16.62 24.28 -36.70
CA GLU A 140 -16.64 23.94 -38.13
C GLU A 140 -17.67 24.77 -38.92
N LEU A 141 -18.87 25.00 -38.37
CA LEU A 141 -19.87 25.89 -38.98
C LEU A 141 -19.35 27.32 -39.11
N MET A 142 -18.68 27.83 -38.08
CA MET A 142 -18.09 29.18 -38.09
C MET A 142 -16.94 29.32 -39.10
N LYS A 143 -16.17 28.25 -39.36
CA LYS A 143 -15.14 28.24 -40.41
C LYS A 143 -15.74 28.25 -41.82
N LYS A 144 -16.84 27.54 -42.03
CA LYS A 144 -17.48 27.38 -43.35
C LYS A 144 -18.32 28.59 -43.77
N ALA A 145 -18.74 29.41 -42.81
CA ALA A 145 -19.48 30.66 -43.05
C ALA A 145 -18.59 31.86 -43.46
N ARG A 146 -17.29 31.61 -43.72
CA ARG A 146 -16.29 32.59 -44.13
C ARG A 146 -15.79 32.28 -45.52
#